data_AF-S7NUB9-F1
#
_entry.id   AF-S7NUB9-F1
#
_cell.length_a   1.000
_cell.length_b   1.000
_cell.length_c   1.000
_cell.angle_alpha   90.00
_cell.angle_beta   90.00
_cell.angle_gamma   90.00
#
_symmetry.space_group_name_H-M   'P 1'
#
loop_
_entity.id
_entity.type
_entity.pdbx_description
1 polymer ?
#
loop_
_entity_poly.entity_id
_entity_poly.type
_entity_poly.pdbx_seq_one_letter_code
_entity_poly.pdbx_strand_id
1 'polypeptide(L)'
;MEIYCERVRDLLNPKSRGALRVREHPILGPYVQDLSKLAVTSYADIADLMDCGNKARTVAATNMNETSSRSHAVFTIVFTQRCHDQLTGLDSEKVGTLPPTVPT
;
A
#
# COMPACT_ATOMS: atom_id res chain seq x y z
N MET A 1 1.42 -2.73 2.95
CA MET A 1 1.09 -2.92 4.39
C MET A 1 1.09 -4.40 4.73
N GLU A 2 1.15 -4.73 6.01
CA GLU A 2 1.06 -6.10 6.52
C GLU A 2 -0.06 -6.20 7.55
N ILE A 3 -0.78 -7.32 7.57
CA ILE A 3 -1.78 -7.66 8.57
C ILE A 3 -1.29 -8.87 9.35
N TYR A 4 -1.10 -8.71 10.66
CA TYR A 4 -0.67 -9.79 11.55
C TYR A 4 -1.47 -9.73 12.85
N CYS A 5 -2.15 -10.83 13.21
CA CYS A 5 -2.96 -10.93 14.43
C CYS A 5 -3.93 -9.73 14.59
N GLU A 6 -4.71 -9.43 13.55
CA GLU A 6 -5.65 -8.29 13.48
C GLU A 6 -5.01 -6.90 13.61
N ARG A 7 -3.67 -6.79 13.51
CA ARG A 7 -2.95 -5.53 13.56
C ARG A 7 -2.39 -5.18 12.19
N VAL A 8 -2.66 -3.97 11.74
CA VAL A 8 -2.10 -3.43 10.50
C VAL A 8 -0.77 -2.75 10.77
N ARG A 9 0.23 -2.99 9.94
CA ARG A 9 1.54 -2.34 9.99
C ARG A 9 1.91 -1.75 8.64
N ASP A 10 2.50 -0.57 8.65
CA ASP A 10 3.11 0.02 7.46
C ASP A 10 4.49 -0.61 7.21
N LEU A 11 4.69 -1.14 6.00
CA LEU A 11 5.97 -1.70 5.57
C LEU A 11 6.86 -0.66 4.87
N LEU A 12 6.29 0.48 4.45
CA LEU A 12 7.01 1.52 3.71
C LEU A 12 7.50 2.66 4.62
N ASN A 13 7.04 2.68 5.88
CA ASN A 13 7.44 3.69 6.85
C ASN A 13 8.09 3.06 8.09
N PRO A 14 9.42 3.03 8.18
CA PRO A 14 10.13 2.45 9.33
C PRO A 14 9.93 3.25 10.63
N LYS A 15 9.42 4.49 10.56
CA LYS A 15 9.08 5.30 11.74
C LYS A 15 7.71 4.92 12.32
N SER A 16 6.86 4.21 11.57
CA SER A 16 5.61 3.65 12.05
C SER A 16 5.91 2.46 12.98
N ARG A 17 6.17 2.76 14.26
CA ARG A 17 6.40 1.75 15.31
C ARG A 17 5.10 1.19 15.89
N GLY A 18 3.95 1.77 15.56
CA GLY A 18 2.63 1.38 16.06
C GLY A 18 1.83 0.52 15.07
N ALA A 19 0.80 -0.15 15.58
CA ALA A 19 -0.21 -0.74 14.71
C ALA A 19 -1.15 0.38 14.20
N LEU A 20 -1.36 0.42 12.89
CA LEU A 20 -2.30 1.32 12.25
C LEU A 20 -3.74 0.86 12.53
N ARG A 21 -4.67 1.83 12.57
CA ARG A 21 -6.08 1.56 12.81
C ARG A 21 -6.86 1.57 11.50
N VAL A 22 -7.73 0.59 11.34
CA VAL A 22 -8.73 0.57 10.26
C VAL A 22 -9.89 1.47 10.67
N ARG A 23 -10.34 2.32 9.76
CA ARG A 23 -11.49 3.23 9.91
C ARG A 23 -12.40 3.10 8.70
N GLU A 24 -13.62 3.61 8.82
CA GLU A 24 -14.58 3.65 7.72
C GLU A 24 -14.95 5.10 7.39
N HIS A 25 -14.93 5.43 6.10
CA HIS A 25 -15.38 6.72 5.60
C HIS A 25 -16.75 6.55 4.92
N PRO A 26 -17.74 7.44 5.17
CA PRO A 26 -19.12 7.26 4.70
C PRO A 26 -19.28 7.14 3.18
N ILE A 27 -18.31 7.66 2.40
CA ILE A 27 -18.34 7.64 0.92
C ILE A 27 -17.26 6.74 0.32
N LEU A 28 -16.10 6.62 1.00
CA LEU A 28 -14.91 5.95 0.45
C LEU A 28 -14.75 4.51 0.96
N GLY A 29 -15.56 4.10 1.95
CA GLY A 29 -15.50 2.79 2.58
C GLY A 29 -14.31 2.66 3.56
N PRO A 30 -13.89 1.42 3.87
CA PRO A 30 -12.83 1.15 4.83
C PRO A 30 -11.46 1.64 4.33
N TYR A 31 -10.73 2.33 5.19
CA TYR A 31 -9.37 2.79 4.94
C TYR A 31 -8.49 2.62 6.18
N VAL A 32 -7.18 2.50 5.96
CA VAL A 32 -6.22 2.45 7.06
C VAL A 32 -5.75 3.87 7.37
N GLN A 33 -5.97 4.32 8.59
CA GLN A 33 -5.51 5.62 9.05
C GLN A 33 -3.98 5.64 9.11
N ASP A 34 -3.38 6.74 8.66
CA ASP A 34 -1.93 6.99 8.69
C ASP A 34 -1.08 6.01 7.85
N LEU A 35 -1.72 5.28 6.92
CA LEU A 35 -1.01 4.44 5.94
C LEU A 35 -0.28 5.31 4.92
N SER A 36 1.01 5.07 4.74
CA SER A 36 1.83 5.83 3.79
C SER A 36 1.41 5.54 2.35
N LYS A 37 1.24 6.62 1.57
CA LYS A 37 1.01 6.59 0.12
C LYS A 37 2.17 7.31 -0.55
N LEU A 38 2.97 6.57 -1.30
CA LEU A 38 4.14 7.12 -1.99
C LEU A 38 3.81 7.29 -3.47
N ALA A 39 4.08 8.48 -4.00
CA ALA A 39 3.98 8.74 -5.44
C ALA A 39 5.20 8.13 -6.14
N VAL A 40 4.96 7.43 -7.24
CA VAL A 40 5.97 6.77 -8.06
C VAL A 40 5.82 7.23 -9.51
N THR A 41 6.94 7.37 -10.21
CA THR A 41 6.97 7.85 -11.60
C THR A 41 7.56 6.83 -12.57
N SER A 42 8.32 5.85 -12.04
CA SER A 42 8.99 4.84 -12.84
C SER A 42 8.75 3.43 -12.29
N TYR A 43 8.99 2.42 -13.14
CA TYR A 43 9.00 1.02 -12.70
C TYR A 43 10.09 0.75 -11.65
N ALA A 44 11.25 1.41 -11.77
CA ALA A 44 12.33 1.28 -10.81
C ALA A 44 11.89 1.75 -9.41
N ASP A 45 11.17 2.87 -9.33
CA ASP A 45 10.62 3.37 -8.06
C ASP A 45 9.69 2.33 -7.41
N ILE A 46 8.84 1.67 -8.24
CA ILE A 46 7.92 0.63 -7.76
C ILE A 46 8.69 -0.58 -7.24
N ALA A 47 9.72 -1.04 -7.97
CA ALA A 47 10.57 -2.16 -7.57
C ALA A 47 11.32 -1.85 -6.26
N ASP A 48 11.89 -0.65 -6.14
CA ASP A 48 12.60 -0.22 -4.92
C ASP A 48 11.67 -0.19 -3.71
N LEU A 49 10.43 0.30 -3.87
CA LEU A 49 9.42 0.27 -2.80
C LEU A 49 9.02 -1.15 -2.42
N MET A 50 8.90 -2.06 -3.40
CA MET A 50 8.60 -3.47 -3.16
C MET A 50 9.73 -4.13 -2.35
N ASP A 51 10.98 -3.89 -2.73
CA ASP A 51 12.16 -4.42 -2.05
C ASP A 51 12.30 -3.86 -0.63
N CYS A 52 12.05 -2.56 -0.45
CA CYS A 52 12.05 -1.93 0.87
C CYS A 52 10.96 -2.53 1.78
N GLY A 53 9.75 -2.72 1.25
CA GLY A 53 8.65 -3.36 1.99
C GLY A 53 8.96 -4.80 2.37
N ASN A 54 9.59 -5.56 1.48
CA ASN A 54 10.02 -6.93 1.74
C ASN A 54 11.12 -6.99 2.82
N LYS A 55 12.11 -6.10 2.78
CA LYS A 55 13.13 -5.99 3.84
C LYS A 55 12.51 -5.65 5.20
N ALA A 56 11.54 -4.73 5.24
CA ALA A 56 10.83 -4.38 6.46
C ALA A 56 10.05 -5.58 7.04
N ARG A 57 9.45 -6.41 6.17
CA ARG A 57 8.78 -7.67 6.55
C ARG A 57 9.76 -8.67 7.17
N THR A 58 10.94 -8.84 6.59
CA THR A 58 11.97 -9.74 7.13
C THR A 58 12.48 -9.28 8.50
N VAL A 59 12.75 -7.98 8.68
CA VAL A 59 13.23 -7.43 9.96
C VAL A 59 12.19 -7.61 11.06
N ALA A 60 10.90 -7.48 10.75
CA ALA A 60 9.83 -7.76 11.71
C ALA A 60 9.82 -9.24 12.18
N ALA A 61 10.28 -10.18 11.36
CA ALA A 61 10.36 -11.61 11.69
C ALA A 61 11.61 -11.97 12.54
N THR A 62 12.65 -11.13 12.58
CA THR A 62 13.93 -11.46 13.24
C THR A 62 13.96 -11.40 14.77
N ASN A 63 12.83 -11.21 15.44
CA ASN A 63 12.70 -11.50 16.88
C ASN A 63 11.82 -12.73 17.09
N MET A 64 12.44 -13.91 16.94
CA MET A 64 11.95 -15.20 17.46
C MET A 64 10.69 -15.82 16.82
N ASN A 65 10.18 -15.35 15.68
CA ASN A 65 9.02 -15.98 15.00
C ASN A 65 9.07 -15.85 13.48
N GLU A 66 8.97 -16.98 12.79
CA GLU A 66 8.81 -17.11 11.33
C GLU A 66 7.45 -16.52 10.89
N THR A 67 7.40 -15.19 10.76
CA THR A 67 6.15 -14.42 10.72
C THR A 67 5.56 -14.31 9.31
N SER A 68 6.38 -14.44 8.26
CA SER A 68 5.94 -14.24 6.86
C SER A 68 4.80 -15.15 6.42
N SER A 69 4.71 -16.38 6.95
CA SER A 69 3.64 -17.35 6.63
C SER A 69 2.32 -17.09 7.35
N ARG A 70 2.33 -16.33 8.44
CA ARG A 70 1.17 -16.06 9.32
C ARG A 70 0.65 -14.63 9.21
N SER A 71 1.28 -13.84 8.36
CA SER A 71 0.95 -12.44 8.09
C SER A 71 0.52 -12.27 6.63
N HIS A 72 -0.49 -11.46 6.38
CA HIS A 72 -0.92 -11.12 5.02
C HIS A 72 -0.27 -9.81 4.57
N ALA A 73 0.58 -9.87 3.55
CA ALA A 73 1.12 -8.69 2.90
C ALA A 73 0.13 -8.19 1.84
N VAL A 74 -0.20 -6.91 1.90
CA VAL A 74 -1.12 -6.23 0.97
C VAL A 74 -0.38 -5.08 0.31
N PHE A 75 -0.21 -5.17 -1.00
CA PHE A 75 0.33 -4.10 -1.83
C PHE A 75 -0.80 -3.47 -2.67
N THR A 76 -1.00 -2.16 -2.53
CA THR A 76 -2.07 -1.43 -3.22
C THR A 76 -1.46 -0.44 -4.19
N ILE A 77 -1.81 -0.57 -5.47
CA ILE A 77 -1.45 0.40 -6.51
C ILE A 77 -2.70 1.17 -6.88
N VAL A 78 -2.66 2.48 -6.63
CA VAL A 78 -3.69 3.42 -7.08
C VAL A 78 -3.15 4.13 -8.31
N PHE A 79 -3.89 4.04 -9.41
CA PHE A 79 -3.51 4.65 -10.67
C PHE A 79 -4.58 5.62 -11.13
N THR A 80 -4.15 6.84 -11.47
CA THR A 80 -5.04 7.90 -11.94
C THR A 80 -4.67 8.25 -13.37
N GLN A 81 -5.57 7.97 -14.31
CA GLN A 81 -5.46 8.40 -15.70
C GLN A 81 -6.19 9.73 -15.88
N ARG A 82 -5.50 10.72 -16.45
CA ARG A 82 -6.13 11.95 -16.94
C ARG A 82 -6.16 11.92 -18.45
N CYS A 83 -7.36 11.90 -19.02
CA CYS A 83 -7.60 12.02 -20.44
C CYS A 83 -8.02 13.46 -20.72
N HIS A 84 -7.14 14.22 -21.36
CA HIS A 84 -7.41 15.58 -21.81
C HIS A 84 -7.92 15.54 -23.26
N ASP A 85 -9.20 15.81 -23.48
CA ASP A 85 -9.78 15.88 -24.83
C ASP A 85 -9.52 17.27 -25.43
N GLN A 86 -8.63 17.34 -26.43
CA GLN A 86 -8.24 18.61 -27.07
C GLN A 86 -9.38 19.25 -27.88
N LEU A 87 -10.42 18.50 -28.26
CA LEU A 87 -11.49 19.01 -29.11
C LEU A 87 -12.58 19.74 -28.30
N THR A 88 -12.83 19.27 -27.07
CA THR A 88 -13.90 19.77 -26.20
C THR A 88 -13.39 20.58 -25.01
N GLY A 89 -12.06 20.59 -24.78
CA GLY A 89 -11.44 21.23 -23.62
C GLY A 89 -11.83 20.56 -22.29
N LEU A 90 -12.34 19.32 -22.35
CA LEU A 90 -12.78 18.57 -21.18
C LEU A 90 -11.65 17.66 -20.68
N ASP A 91 -11.33 17.81 -19.39
CA ASP A 91 -10.50 16.88 -18.66
C ASP A 91 -11.36 15.80 -18.00
N SER A 92 -11.07 14.54 -18.31
CA SER A 92 -11.70 13.39 -17.66
C SER A 92 -10.66 12.66 -16.81
N GLU A 93 -10.99 12.43 -15.53
CA GLU A 93 -10.13 11.69 -14.60
C GLU A 93 -10.73 10.30 -14.35
N LYS A 94 -9.97 9.27 -14.68
CA LYS A 94 -10.31 7.87 -14.41
C LYS A 94 -9.37 7.33 -13.35
N VAL A 95 -9.90 7.08 -12.17
CA VAL A 95 -9.16 6.46 -11.06
C VAL A 95 -9.43 4.96 -11.09
N GLY A 96 -8.36 4.16 -11.20
CA GLY A 96 -8.39 2.72 -11.08
C GLY A 96 -7.57 2.28 -9.86
N THR A 97 -8.08 1.31 -9.11
CA THR A 97 -7.29 0.63 -8.08
C THR A 97 -7.04 -0.79 -8.55
N LEU A 98 -5.78 -1.20 -8.61
CA LEU A 98 -5.46 -2.60 -8.89
C LEU A 98 -5.80 -3.44 -7.65
N PRO A 99 -6.38 -4.63 -7.83
CA PRO A 99 -6.70 -5.49 -6.70
C PRO A 99 -5.41 -5.79 -5.92
N PRO A 100 -5.50 -5.82 -4.58
CA PRO A 100 -4.35 -6.12 -3.75
C PRO A 100 -3.81 -7.50 -4.13
N THR A 101 -2.55 -7.54 -4.54
CA THR A 101 -1.84 -8.80 -4.75
C THR A 101 -1.16 -9.18 -3.45
N VAL A 102 -1.33 -10.44 -3.05
CA VAL A 102 -0.61 -11.02 -1.91
C VAL A 102 0.63 -11.69 -2.47
N PRO A 103 1.84 -11.13 -2.29
CA PRO A 103 3.05 -11.85 -2.64
C PRO A 103 3.16 -13.08 -1.72
N THR A 104 3.08 -14.27 -2.33
CA THR A 104 3.29 -15.58 -1.69
C THR A 104 4.70 -15.70 -1.13
#